data_AF-A0A544QU96-F1
#
_entry.id   AF-A0A544QU96-F1
#
_cell.length_a   1.000
_cell.length_b   1.000
_cell.length_c   1.000
_cell.angle_alpha   90.00
_cell.angle_beta   90.00
_cell.angle_gamma   90.00
#
_symmetry.space_group_name_H-M   'P 1'
#
loop_
_entity.id
_entity.type
_entity.pdbx_description
1 polymer ?
#
loop_
_entity_poly.entity_id
_entity_poly.type
_entity_poly.pdbx_seq_one_letter_code
_entity_poly.pdbx_strand_id
1 'polypeptide(L)'
;MLDERKKYSYRCGLILIGVTIFVYLGKYMINISGNVNVDNKITLYTGLIFIILGVIYTFMERKMNLPFYYSINQHGDVNSYVILGIGIALITNTWVSMLIVAVVFAVLAVGIRYFFTPHDEK
;
A
#
# COMPACT_ATOMS: atom_id res chain seq x y z
N MET A 1 -6.24 -13.73 -23.70
CA MET A 1 -6.61 -13.44 -22.31
C MET A 1 -5.34 -13.11 -21.53
N LEU A 2 -4.93 -11.84 -21.48
CA LEU A 2 -3.99 -11.39 -20.45
C LEU A 2 -4.79 -11.40 -19.14
N ASP A 3 -4.70 -12.56 -18.50
CA ASP A 3 -5.33 -13.06 -17.28
C ASP A 3 -5.85 -11.92 -16.38
N GLU A 4 -7.16 -11.86 -16.13
CA GLU A 4 -7.80 -10.78 -15.34
C GLU A 4 -7.13 -10.57 -13.98
N ARG A 5 -6.48 -11.62 -13.46
CA ARG A 5 -5.62 -11.60 -12.26
C ARG A 5 -4.45 -10.63 -12.36
N LYS A 6 -3.76 -10.56 -13.50
CA LYS A 6 -2.67 -9.59 -13.74
C LYS A 6 -3.22 -8.17 -13.70
N LYS A 7 -4.34 -7.93 -14.40
CA LYS A 7 -5.02 -6.62 -14.43
C LYS A 7 -5.43 -6.17 -13.03
N TYR A 8 -5.93 -7.08 -12.19
CA TYR A 8 -6.26 -6.79 -10.79
C TYR A 8 -5.01 -6.48 -9.94
N SER A 9 -3.88 -7.18 -10.15
CA SER A 9 -2.62 -6.87 -9.47
C SER A 9 -2.03 -5.51 -9.83
N TYR A 10 -2.08 -5.12 -11.10
CA TYR A 10 -1.65 -3.79 -11.50
C TYR A 10 -2.55 -2.68 -10.93
N ARG A 11 -3.87 -2.93 -10.83
CA ARG A 11 -4.80 -2.00 -10.17
C ARG A 11 -4.45 -1.78 -8.70
N CYS A 12 -4.17 -2.84 -7.93
CA CYS A 12 -3.75 -2.70 -6.53
C CYS A 12 -2.44 -1.90 -6.40
N GLY A 13 -1.45 -2.15 -7.28
CA GLY A 13 -0.20 -1.38 -7.31
C GLY A 13 -0.40 0.10 -7.64
N LEU A 14 -1.28 0.41 -8.60
CA LEU A 14 -1.64 1.80 -8.94
C LEU A 14 -2.34 2.50 -7.78
N ILE A 15 -3.22 1.80 -7.05
CA ILE A 15 -3.89 2.34 -5.86
C ILE A 15 -2.87 2.65 -4.77
N LEU A 16 -1.91 1.76 -4.52
CA LEU A 16 -0.83 2.01 -3.55
C LEU A 16 -0.08 3.31 -3.89
N ILE A 17 0.35 3.45 -5.15
CA ILE A 17 1.07 4.64 -5.62
C ILE A 17 0.21 5.90 -5.47
N GLY A 18 -1.05 5.85 -5.93
CA GLY A 18 -1.97 6.98 -5.85
C GLY A 18 -2.26 7.43 -4.42
N VAL A 19 -2.50 6.49 -3.51
CA VAL A 19 -2.70 6.78 -2.07
C VAL A 19 -1.43 7.37 -1.46
N THR A 20 -0.26 6.81 -1.78
CA THR A 20 1.01 7.30 -1.26
C THR A 20 1.23 8.76 -1.65
N ILE A 21 1.01 9.10 -2.93
CA ILE A 21 1.14 10.47 -3.43
C ILE A 21 0.13 11.40 -2.73
N PHE A 22 -1.13 11.00 -2.64
CA PHE A 22 -2.18 11.80 -2.02
C PHE A 22 -1.87 12.12 -0.55
N VAL A 23 -1.49 11.11 0.24
CA VAL A 23 -1.15 11.29 1.66
C VAL A 23 0.13 12.10 1.82
N TYR A 24 1.14 11.88 0.97
CA TYR A 24 2.38 12.66 0.98
C TYR A 24 2.13 14.15 0.70
N LEU A 25 1.28 14.47 -0.29
CA LEU A 25 0.88 15.85 -0.58
C LEU A 25 0.13 16.47 0.60
N GLY A 26 -0.79 15.72 1.22
CA GLY A 26 -1.48 16.17 2.44
C GLY A 26 -0.50 16.51 3.57
N LYS A 27 0.47 15.62 3.83
CA LYS A 27 1.54 15.86 4.80
C LYS A 27 2.34 17.12 4.48
N TYR A 28 2.73 17.28 3.21
CA TYR A 28 3.50 18.43 2.74
C TYR A 28 2.75 19.75 2.93
N MET A 29 1.44 19.79 2.62
CA MET A 29 0.60 20.97 2.82
C MET A 29 0.47 21.34 4.31
N ILE A 30 0.35 20.36 5.20
CA ILE A 30 0.29 20.60 6.65
C ILE A 30 1.63 21.17 7.16
N ASN A 31 2.77 20.62 6.70
CA ASN A 31 4.08 21.13 7.06
C ASN A 31 4.29 22.58 6.59
N ILE A 32 3.83 22.93 5.37
CA ILE A 32 3.88 24.31 4.86
C ILE A 32 3.02 25.26 5.69
N SER A 33 1.87 24.79 6.20
CA SER A 33 1.00 25.61 7.04
C SER A 33 1.66 26.07 8.35
N GLY A 34 2.81 25.51 8.74
CA GLY A 34 3.61 25.96 9.88
C GLY A 34 3.00 25.69 11.27
N ASN A 35 1.76 25.20 11.34
CA ASN A 35 1.04 24.94 12.60
C ASN A 35 1.50 23.64 13.29
N VAL A 36 1.95 22.65 12.52
CA VAL A 36 2.31 21.32 13.03
C VAL A 36 3.50 20.78 12.25
N ASN A 37 4.58 20.41 12.94
CA ASN A 37 5.68 19.65 12.33
C ASN A 37 5.31 18.17 12.28
N VAL A 38 4.85 17.72 11.11
CA VAL A 38 4.46 16.34 10.85
C VAL A 38 5.68 15.46 10.55
N ASP A 39 6.86 16.04 10.24
CA ASP A 39 8.11 15.28 10.08
C ASP A 39 8.81 15.04 11.42
N ASN A 40 8.08 14.48 12.38
CA ASN A 40 8.58 14.14 13.70
C ASN A 40 8.70 12.62 13.90
N LYS A 41 9.37 12.20 14.99
CA LYS A 41 9.56 10.78 15.31
C LYS A 41 8.24 10.01 15.50
N ILE A 42 7.19 10.70 15.96
CA ILE A 42 5.87 10.09 16.17
C ILE A 42 5.28 9.65 14.83
N THR A 43 5.27 10.54 13.84
CA THR A 43 4.79 10.24 12.48
C THR A 43 5.57 9.09 11.84
N LEU A 44 6.89 9.06 12.04
CA LEU A 44 7.73 7.96 11.55
C LEU A 44 7.31 6.63 12.18
N TYR A 45 7.15 6.56 13.50
CA TYR A 45 6.71 5.33 14.17
C TYR A 45 5.30 4.92 13.78
N THR A 46 4.38 5.87 13.63
CA THR A 46 3.03 5.63 13.11
C THR A 46 3.09 5.05 11.70
N GLY A 47 3.92 5.61 10.82
CA GLY A 47 4.15 5.09 9.47
C GLY A 47 4.68 3.65 9.47
N LEU A 48 5.64 3.32 10.33
CA LEU A 48 6.15 1.96 10.48
C LEU A 48 5.07 0.97 10.95
N ILE A 49 4.22 1.36 11.90
CA ILE A 49 3.09 0.54 12.36
C ILE A 49 2.15 0.26 11.18
N PHE A 50 1.81 1.27 10.38
CA PHE A 50 0.98 1.09 9.20
C PHE A 50 1.61 0.17 8.15
N ILE A 51 2.93 0.25 7.93
CA ILE A 51 3.62 -0.69 7.03
C ILE A 51 3.52 -2.12 7.55
N ILE A 52 3.80 -2.35 8.83
CA ILE A 52 3.72 -3.69 9.45
C ILE A 52 2.30 -4.25 9.32
N LEU A 53 1.28 -3.45 9.68
CA LEU A 53 -0.12 -3.84 9.54
C LEU A 53 -0.49 -4.13 8.08
N GLY A 54 -0.07 -3.27 7.15
CA GLY A 54 -0.31 -3.46 5.72
C GLY A 54 0.28 -4.75 5.18
N VAL A 55 1.50 -5.12 5.61
CA VAL A 55 2.12 -6.40 5.25
C VAL A 55 1.34 -7.57 5.84
N ILE A 56 1.02 -7.53 7.15
CA ILE A 56 0.23 -8.59 7.81
C ILE A 56 -1.10 -8.79 7.10
N TYR A 57 -1.81 -7.71 6.78
CA TYR A 57 -3.09 -7.77 6.08
C TYR A 57 -2.95 -8.31 4.66
N THR A 58 -1.90 -7.94 3.93
CA THR A 58 -1.62 -8.53 2.61
C THR A 58 -1.46 -10.06 2.69
N PHE A 59 -0.83 -10.57 3.77
CA PHE A 59 -0.72 -12.01 4.00
C PHE A 59 -2.03 -12.65 4.45
N MET A 60 -2.80 -12.00 5.33
CA MET A 60 -4.09 -12.50 5.82
C MET A 60 -5.15 -12.56 4.72
N GLU A 61 -5.29 -11.49 3.93
CA GLU A 61 -6.23 -11.42 2.80
C GLU A 61 -5.96 -12.58 1.82
N ARG A 62 -4.69 -12.93 1.58
CA ARG A 62 -4.31 -14.01 0.67
C ARG A 62 -4.40 -15.43 1.25
N LYS A 63 -3.87 -15.65 2.45
CA LYS A 63 -3.74 -17.01 3.00
C LYS A 63 -5.04 -17.48 3.66
N MET A 64 -5.80 -16.56 4.21
CA MET A 64 -7.00 -16.88 5.00
C MET A 64 -8.29 -16.48 4.28
N ASN A 65 -8.21 -15.76 3.14
CA ASN A 65 -9.37 -15.24 2.41
C ASN A 65 -10.32 -14.47 3.35
N LEU A 66 -9.74 -13.77 4.34
CA LEU A 66 -10.43 -12.96 5.34
C LEU A 66 -10.33 -11.48 4.92
N PRO A 67 -11.24 -10.97 4.09
CA PRO A 67 -11.26 -9.55 3.76
C PRO A 67 -11.62 -8.75 5.01
N PHE A 68 -10.80 -7.76 5.33
CA PHE A 68 -10.96 -6.92 6.53
C PHE A 68 -12.20 -6.01 6.47
N TYR A 69 -12.75 -5.77 5.28
CA TYR A 69 -14.04 -5.10 5.07
C TYR A 69 -14.85 -5.90 4.05
N TYR A 70 -15.98 -6.47 4.48
CA TYR A 70 -16.98 -7.09 3.61
C TYR A 70 -17.88 -6.00 3.03
N SER A 71 -17.74 -5.76 1.73
CA SER A 71 -18.82 -5.24 0.91
C SER A 71 -19.00 -6.24 -0.23
N ILE A 72 -20.26 -6.61 -0.50
CA ILE A 72 -20.67 -7.59 -1.53
C ILE A 72 -20.04 -7.33 -2.92
N ASN A 73 -19.46 -6.15 -3.16
CA ASN A 73 -18.83 -5.75 -4.41
C ASN A 73 -17.33 -5.39 -4.31
N GLN A 74 -16.70 -5.47 -3.12
CA GLN A 74 -15.28 -5.15 -2.94
C GLN A 74 -14.40 -6.40 -3.01
N HIS A 75 -13.66 -6.53 -4.12
CA HIS A 75 -12.63 -7.55 -4.26
C HIS A 75 -11.52 -7.27 -3.23
N GLY A 76 -11.27 -8.26 -2.36
CA GLY A 76 -10.73 -8.14 -1.01
C GLY A 76 -9.27 -7.75 -0.80
N ASP A 77 -8.54 -7.27 -1.82
CA ASP A 77 -7.11 -6.96 -1.71
C ASP A 77 -6.78 -5.49 -2.01
N VAL A 78 -7.73 -4.56 -1.87
CA VAL A 78 -7.43 -3.12 -2.09
C VAL A 78 -7.00 -2.44 -0.79
N ASN A 79 -7.51 -2.92 0.35
CA ASN A 79 -7.41 -2.21 1.63
C ASN A 79 -5.99 -2.30 2.23
N SER A 80 -5.35 -3.47 2.15
CA SER A 80 -3.96 -3.64 2.56
C SER A 80 -2.99 -2.71 1.82
N TYR A 81 -3.22 -2.47 0.53
CA TYR A 81 -2.40 -1.57 -0.31
C TYR A 81 -2.60 -0.09 0.02
N VAL A 82 -3.83 0.29 0.39
CA VAL A 82 -4.12 1.65 0.91
C VAL A 82 -3.37 1.88 2.22
N ILE A 83 -3.42 0.92 3.14
CA ILE A 83 -2.72 0.98 4.43
C ILE A 83 -1.20 1.06 4.23
N LEU A 84 -0.65 0.24 3.33
CA LEU A 84 0.76 0.31 2.94
C LEU A 84 1.13 1.68 2.37
N GLY A 85 0.31 2.23 1.47
CA GLY A 85 0.55 3.54 0.86
C GLY A 85 0.56 4.68 1.89
N ILE A 86 -0.36 4.63 2.87
CA ILE A 86 -0.36 5.58 4.01
C ILE A 86 0.95 5.45 4.79
N GLY A 87 1.35 4.23 5.15
CA GLY A 87 2.58 3.99 5.89
C GLY A 87 3.83 4.53 5.17
N ILE A 88 3.96 4.27 3.87
CA ILE A 88 5.07 4.74 3.03
C ILE A 88 5.10 6.28 2.99
N ALA A 89 3.95 6.92 2.81
CA ALA A 89 3.87 8.39 2.76
C ALA A 89 4.30 9.04 4.09
N LEU A 90 4.01 8.40 5.23
CA LEU A 90 4.37 8.92 6.55
C LEU A 90 5.87 8.77 6.85
N ILE A 91 6.52 7.69 6.42
CA ILE A 91 7.96 7.49 6.67
C ILE A 91 8.89 8.24 5.70
N THR A 92 8.37 8.76 4.60
CA THR A 92 9.17 9.38 3.54
C THR A 92 9.21 10.90 3.69
N ASN A 93 10.41 11.47 3.77
CA ASN A 93 10.59 12.91 3.93
C ASN A 93 10.77 13.64 2.58
N THR A 94 11.16 12.94 1.53
CA THR A 94 11.39 13.53 0.20
C THR A 94 10.48 12.90 -0.83
N TRP A 95 10.08 13.69 -1.83
CA TRP A 95 9.24 13.21 -2.93
C TRP A 95 9.94 12.09 -3.72
N VAL A 96 11.27 12.17 -3.86
CA VAL A 96 12.08 11.13 -4.53
C VAL A 96 12.04 9.83 -3.76
N SER A 97 12.31 9.86 -2.45
CA SER A 97 12.28 8.64 -1.63
C SER A 97 10.88 8.03 -1.56
N MET A 98 9.84 8.88 -1.53
CA MET A 98 8.44 8.45 -1.59
C MET A 98 8.14 7.65 -2.86
N LEU A 99 8.53 8.16 -4.04
CA LEU A 99 8.32 7.46 -5.31
C LEU A 99 9.09 6.14 -5.37
N ILE A 100 10.37 6.15 -4.96
CA ILE A 100 11.20 4.93 -4.98
C ILE A 100 10.59 3.85 -4.09
N VAL A 101 10.24 4.17 -2.84
CA VAL A 101 9.68 3.20 -1.90
C VAL A 101 8.31 2.71 -2.37
N ALA A 102 7.45 3.59 -2.87
CA ALA A 102 6.14 3.21 -3.42
C ALA A 102 6.27 2.22 -4.59
N VAL A 103 7.19 2.47 -5.52
CA VAL A 103 7.45 1.58 -6.67
C VAL A 103 8.01 0.24 -6.20
N VAL A 104 8.97 0.23 -5.27
CA VAL A 104 9.55 -1.01 -4.72
C VAL A 104 8.45 -1.86 -4.06
N PHE A 105 7.60 -1.28 -3.22
CA PHE A 105 6.50 -2.00 -2.59
C PHE A 105 5.44 -2.46 -3.59
N ALA A 106 5.14 -1.67 -4.63
CA ALA A 106 4.23 -2.10 -5.69
C ALA A 106 4.78 -3.31 -6.46
N VAL A 107 6.08 -3.30 -6.81
CA VAL A 107 6.75 -4.43 -7.48
C VAL A 107 6.78 -5.66 -6.58
N LEU A 108 7.11 -5.50 -5.30
CA LEU A 108 7.09 -6.60 -4.32
C LEU A 108 5.70 -7.20 -4.20
N ALA A 109 4.66 -6.37 -4.06
CA ALA A 109 3.30 -6.87 -3.90
C ALA A 109 2.80 -7.64 -5.15
N VAL A 110 3.14 -7.16 -6.36
CA VAL A 110 2.89 -7.87 -7.62
C VAL A 110 3.69 -9.17 -7.69
N GLY A 111 4.99 -9.15 -7.32
CA GLY A 111 5.88 -10.32 -7.34
C GLY A 111 5.44 -11.41 -6.37
N ILE A 112 5.08 -11.04 -5.14
CA ILE A 112 4.49 -11.97 -4.16
C ILE A 112 3.20 -12.56 -4.75
N ARG A 113 2.40 -11.80 -5.51
CA ARG A 113 1.17 -12.32 -6.17
C ARG A 113 1.49 -13.38 -7.19
N TYR A 114 2.49 -13.12 -8.01
CA TYR A 114 2.94 -14.08 -9.00
C TYR A 114 3.46 -15.39 -8.37
N PHE A 115 4.25 -15.30 -7.29
CA PHE A 115 4.85 -16.47 -6.63
C PHE A 115 3.88 -17.33 -5.82
N PHE A 116 2.88 -16.70 -5.17
CA PHE A 116 1.93 -17.41 -4.31
C PHE A 116 0.63 -17.78 -5.04
N THR A 117 0.51 -17.51 -6.34
CA THR A 117 -0.59 -18.07 -7.13
C THR A 117 -0.28 -19.55 -7.34
N PRO A 118 -1.13 -20.49 -6.87
CA PRO A 118 -0.88 -21.92 -7.06
C PRO A 118 -0.71 -22.23 -8.55
N HIS A 119 0.33 -23.01 -8.87
CA HIS A 119 0.68 -23.40 -10.24
C HIS A 119 -0.20 -24.55 -10.77
N ASP A 120 -1.27 -24.88 -10.06
CA ASP A 120 -2.16 -26.01 -10.31
C ASP A 120 -3.43 -25.54 -11.00
N GLU A 121 -3.36 -25.38 -12.32
CA GLU A 121 -4.49 -25.60 -13.24
C GLU A 121 -3.87 -25.74 -14.64
N LYS A 122 -3.37 -26.95 -14.92
CA LYS A 122 -3.33 -27.51 -16.26
C LYS A 122 -4.40 -28.57 -16.36
#